data_AF-A0A6A5SVN4-F1
#
_entry.id   AF-A0A6A5SVN4-F1
#
_cell.length_a   1.000
_cell.length_b   1.000
_cell.length_c   1.000
_cell.angle_alpha   90.00
_cell.angle_beta   90.00
_cell.angle_gamma   90.00
#
_symmetry.space_group_name_H-M   'P 1'
#
loop_
_entity.id
_entity.type
_entity.pdbx_description
1 polymer ?
#
loop_
_entity_poly.entity_id
_entity_poly.type
_entity_poly.pdbx_seq_one_letter_code
_entity_poly.pdbx_strand_id
1 'polypeptide(L)'
;MESLPNELLIQIASHLDFEPPSIIKFAHEPSIRLTCSDSTPLKSLSQVTWRWRKIVLPILFRYCRIALNDDPQWVPLDARLVDSMQGQLTKLSNHEFQIYQKMRTKFKSSSTFAFEESFDDLLINLCRIQDGDDFLKSIPRIIWLPHLPKTFIVFGRFVAQYTLKHHIKSIVLHTDKEYELRHVSTADAPLARAVSEIWTQIFLHLEPTRVVVAAPPATLAGLLDTQVLSNDTWAFDMKMHYIELRQPEPLRLDHIDNKCRPWDWALVHRRPWNHLGYNEGSSITAYSTYEYHSKQPPKMLYLILIRLAKEAQGCCNITSFSFTGVFPFATSVTTIVRALHRIPTLKKVTFQLAPGPENDLLSDAKRRGKAQSSDFWLEWRESYKVIASYLGVFDFADGAEFESKDCEGKQLAIEVGECMDLLRKRGTGWKKEAEGRWIRDYGLDADETPVDTQAV
;
A
#
# COMPACT_ATOMS: atom_id res chain seq x y z
N MET A 1 20.41 35.15 -20.45
CA MET A 1 19.41 34.42 -19.64
C MET A 1 18.48 35.35 -18.88
N GLU A 2 18.97 36.44 -18.28
CA GLU A 2 18.11 37.38 -17.51
C GLU A 2 17.05 38.10 -18.36
N SER A 3 17.29 38.28 -19.66
CA SER A 3 16.35 38.88 -20.61
C SER A 3 15.26 37.93 -21.14
N LEU A 4 15.34 36.63 -20.84
CA LEU A 4 14.35 35.67 -21.31
C LEU A 4 13.00 35.87 -20.59
N PRO A 5 11.85 35.79 -21.27
CA PRO A 5 10.53 35.75 -20.62
C PRO A 5 10.35 34.53 -19.72
N ASN A 6 9.43 34.60 -18.75
CA ASN A 6 9.20 33.49 -17.81
C ASN A 6 8.65 32.24 -18.51
N GLU A 7 7.94 32.40 -19.62
CA GLU A 7 7.36 31.34 -20.45
C GLU A 7 8.46 30.46 -21.03
N LEU A 8 9.55 31.07 -21.54
CA LEU A 8 10.70 30.32 -22.06
C LEU A 8 11.46 29.61 -20.94
N LEU A 9 11.57 30.24 -19.77
CA LEU A 9 12.18 29.59 -18.60
C LEU A 9 11.35 28.39 -18.12
N ILE A 10 10.01 28.49 -18.13
CA ILE A 10 9.11 27.36 -17.83
C ILE A 10 9.33 26.24 -18.84
N GLN A 11 9.43 26.54 -20.13
CA GLN A 11 9.69 25.53 -21.16
C GLN A 11 11.03 24.83 -20.95
N ILE A 12 12.10 25.59 -20.68
CA ILE A 12 13.42 25.02 -20.36
C ILE A 12 13.32 24.11 -19.13
N ALA A 13 12.63 24.54 -18.07
CA ALA A 13 12.44 23.72 -16.88
C ALA A 13 11.64 22.44 -17.17
N SER A 14 10.64 22.51 -18.06
CA SER A 14 9.82 21.35 -18.43
C SER A 14 10.62 20.26 -19.17
N HIS A 15 11.67 20.64 -19.91
CA HIS A 15 12.57 19.67 -20.54
C HIS A 15 13.50 18.94 -19.55
N LEU A 16 13.57 19.41 -18.31
CA LEU A 16 14.29 18.75 -17.22
C LEU A 16 13.37 17.86 -16.36
N ASP A 17 12.05 17.90 -16.60
CA ASP A 17 11.06 17.03 -15.97
C ASP A 17 11.09 15.68 -16.69
N PHE A 18 11.47 14.63 -15.97
CA PHE A 18 11.42 13.25 -16.45
C PHE A 18 10.53 12.43 -15.53
N GLU A 19 10.10 11.27 -16.02
CA GLU A 19 9.19 10.41 -15.27
C GLU A 19 9.76 10.05 -13.89
N PRO A 20 9.01 10.26 -12.79
CA PRO A 20 9.54 10.08 -11.45
C PRO A 20 9.90 8.61 -11.19
N PRO A 21 10.97 8.34 -10.41
CA PRO A 21 11.38 6.98 -10.09
C PRO A 21 10.27 6.12 -9.47
N SER A 22 9.35 6.71 -8.71
CA SER A 22 8.26 5.98 -8.06
C SER A 22 7.17 5.47 -9.00
N ILE A 23 7.16 5.91 -10.26
CA ILE A 23 6.29 5.36 -11.31
C ILE A 23 7.03 4.25 -12.03
N ILE A 24 8.23 4.56 -12.55
CA ILE A 24 9.09 3.62 -13.27
C ILE A 24 9.37 2.37 -12.41
N LYS A 25 9.72 2.58 -11.14
CA LYS A 25 10.15 1.53 -10.21
C LYS A 25 9.00 0.88 -9.44
N PHE A 26 7.74 1.19 -9.76
CA PHE A 26 6.61 0.63 -9.01
C PHE A 26 6.51 -0.88 -9.17
N ALA A 27 6.80 -1.41 -10.37
CA ALA A 27 6.78 -2.85 -10.67
C ALA A 27 8.10 -3.57 -10.32
N HIS A 28 9.16 -2.81 -10.02
CA HIS A 28 10.41 -3.39 -9.54
C HIS A 28 10.17 -4.03 -8.17
N GLU A 29 11.05 -4.95 -7.77
CA GLU A 29 11.01 -5.51 -6.45
C GLU A 29 10.99 -4.42 -5.36
N PRO A 30 10.01 -4.47 -4.43
CA PRO A 30 9.89 -3.47 -3.40
C PRO A 30 11.15 -3.29 -2.55
N SER A 31 11.63 -2.05 -2.52
CA SER A 31 12.76 -1.59 -1.72
C SER A 31 12.58 -0.15 -1.22
N ILE A 32 13.48 0.30 -0.35
CA ILE A 32 13.56 1.70 0.09
C ILE A 32 13.97 2.67 -1.05
N ARG A 33 14.44 2.13 -2.20
CA ARG A 33 14.98 2.92 -3.32
C ARG A 33 13.91 3.36 -4.34
N LEU A 34 12.62 3.10 -4.06
CA LEU A 34 11.49 3.47 -4.93
C LEU A 34 11.56 4.91 -5.46
N THR A 35 12.00 5.84 -4.61
CA THR A 35 12.01 7.28 -4.90
C THR A 35 13.39 7.84 -5.25
N CYS A 36 14.43 6.99 -5.27
CA CYS A 36 15.79 7.43 -5.51
C CYS A 36 16.06 7.62 -7.02
N SER A 37 16.71 8.73 -7.36
CA SER A 37 17.20 9.05 -8.70
C SER A 37 18.64 9.54 -8.58
N ASP A 38 19.49 9.13 -9.52
CA ASP A 38 20.88 9.60 -9.60
C ASP A 38 20.96 11.01 -10.23
N SER A 39 19.93 11.38 -10.99
CA SER A 39 19.80 12.70 -11.63
C SER A 39 18.78 13.57 -10.91
N THR A 40 19.13 14.83 -10.62
CA THR A 40 18.23 15.80 -9.94
C THR A 40 18.30 17.22 -10.54
N PRO A 41 18.17 17.38 -11.87
CA PRO A 41 18.40 18.63 -12.59
C PRO A 41 17.49 19.76 -12.13
N LEU A 42 16.22 19.48 -11.83
CA LEU A 42 15.28 20.48 -11.28
C LEU A 42 15.71 20.98 -9.89
N LYS A 43 16.31 20.13 -9.05
CA LYS A 43 16.85 20.57 -7.74
C LYS A 43 18.02 21.52 -7.95
N SER A 44 18.96 21.15 -8.82
CA SER A 44 20.10 21.99 -9.17
C SER A 44 19.66 23.33 -9.78
N LEU A 45 18.72 23.32 -10.72
CA LEU A 45 18.19 24.53 -11.36
C LEU A 45 17.50 25.46 -10.35
N SER A 46 16.77 24.90 -9.38
CA SER A 46 16.09 25.68 -8.33
C SER A 46 17.04 26.47 -7.40
N GLN A 47 18.34 26.17 -7.43
CA GLN A 47 19.38 26.81 -6.62
C GLN A 47 20.14 27.91 -7.37
N VAL A 48 19.91 28.08 -8.67
CA VAL A 48 20.68 29.03 -9.51
C VAL A 48 20.30 30.48 -9.20
N THR A 49 19.01 30.81 -9.20
CA THR A 49 18.51 32.16 -8.82
C THR A 49 17.13 32.05 -8.17
N TRP A 50 16.69 33.11 -7.48
CA TRP A 50 15.33 33.22 -6.95
C TRP A 50 14.26 33.12 -8.06
N ARG A 51 14.56 33.65 -9.25
CA ARG A 51 13.66 33.63 -10.41
C ARG A 51 13.48 32.20 -10.92
N TRP A 52 14.56 31.46 -11.08
CA TRP A 52 14.52 30.04 -11.43
C TRP A 52 13.82 29.21 -10.35
N ARG A 53 14.10 29.49 -9.07
CA ARG A 53 13.41 28.83 -7.96
C ARG A 53 11.90 28.96 -8.09
N LYS A 54 11.37 30.18 -8.24
CA LYS A 54 9.92 30.42 -8.36
C LYS A 54 9.28 29.64 -9.53
N ILE A 55 9.98 29.54 -10.66
CA ILE A 55 9.52 28.83 -11.86
C ILE A 55 9.56 27.32 -11.70
N VAL A 56 10.60 26.80 -11.05
CA VAL A 56 10.85 25.35 -10.94
C VAL A 56 10.01 24.70 -9.85
N LEU A 57 9.70 25.41 -8.76
CA LEU A 57 9.01 24.84 -7.60
C LEU A 57 7.71 24.07 -7.95
N PRO A 58 6.79 24.57 -8.79
CA PRO A 58 5.58 23.84 -9.18
C PRO A 58 5.86 22.51 -9.90
N ILE A 59 6.93 22.44 -10.68
CA ILE A 59 7.33 21.24 -11.43
C ILE A 59 8.03 20.28 -10.47
N LEU A 60 9.02 20.78 -9.71
CA LEU A 60 9.82 19.99 -8.78
C LEU A 60 8.98 19.32 -7.69
N PHE A 61 7.97 20.01 -7.16
CA PHE A 61 7.11 19.49 -6.10
C PHE A 61 5.89 18.72 -6.62
N ARG A 62 5.76 18.50 -7.94
CA ARG A 62 4.70 17.64 -8.50
C ARG A 62 4.71 16.23 -7.90
N TYR A 63 5.90 15.75 -7.54
CA TYR A 63 6.14 14.46 -6.89
C TYR A 63 6.86 14.67 -5.57
N CYS A 64 6.21 14.27 -4.46
CA CYS A 64 6.75 14.44 -3.12
C CYS A 64 7.00 13.09 -2.44
N ARG A 65 8.04 13.05 -1.61
CA ARG A 65 8.40 11.91 -0.76
C ARG A 65 8.25 12.32 0.69
N ILE A 66 7.56 11.52 1.49
CA ILE A 66 7.36 11.73 2.92
C ILE A 66 7.90 10.50 3.65
N ALA A 67 9.00 10.68 4.38
CA ALA A 67 9.51 9.66 5.29
C ALA A 67 8.75 9.77 6.61
N LEU A 68 8.28 8.66 7.16
CA LEU A 68 7.88 8.62 8.56
C LEU A 68 9.12 8.75 9.44
N ASN A 69 8.93 9.27 10.65
CA ASN A 69 10.03 9.36 11.60
C ASN A 69 10.25 8.00 12.28
N ASP A 70 11.51 7.67 12.51
CA ASP A 70 11.98 6.38 13.00
C ASP A 70 12.15 6.36 14.53
N ASP A 71 12.00 7.52 15.19
CA ASP A 71 12.14 7.65 16.64
C ASP A 71 11.02 6.92 17.40
N PRO A 72 11.32 5.96 18.29
CA PRO A 72 10.31 5.34 19.13
C PRO A 72 9.77 6.35 20.17
N GLN A 73 8.46 6.32 20.42
CA GLN A 73 7.77 7.35 21.23
C GLN A 73 6.77 6.78 22.24
N TRP A 74 6.60 5.47 22.32
CA TRP A 74 5.54 4.85 23.11
C TRP A 74 6.10 3.89 24.14
N VAL A 75 5.69 4.03 25.39
CA VAL A 75 6.10 3.13 26.47
C VAL A 75 4.94 2.21 26.82
N PRO A 76 5.17 0.88 26.89
CA PRO A 76 4.21 -0.04 27.46
C PRO A 76 4.21 0.09 28.98
N LEU A 77 3.06 0.45 29.55
CA LEU A 77 2.91 0.57 31.00
C LEU A 77 2.38 -0.73 31.59
N ASP A 78 3.23 -1.41 32.36
CA ASP A 78 2.90 -2.56 33.19
C ASP A 78 2.89 -2.18 34.69
N ALA A 79 2.51 -3.12 35.56
CA ALA A 79 2.47 -2.88 37.00
C ALA A 79 3.86 -2.57 37.59
N ARG A 80 4.91 -3.22 37.07
CA ARG A 80 6.29 -3.09 37.56
C ARG A 80 6.84 -1.69 37.31
N LEU A 81 6.52 -1.12 36.15
CA LEU A 81 6.90 0.23 35.79
C LEU A 81 6.17 1.26 36.65
N VAL A 82 4.88 1.04 36.95
CA VAL A 82 4.12 1.91 37.85
C VAL A 82 4.69 1.89 39.27
N ASP A 83 5.15 0.73 39.76
CA ASP A 83 5.85 0.63 41.04
C ASP A 83 7.19 1.37 41.01
N SER A 84 7.93 1.30 39.89
CA SER A 84 9.15 2.08 39.69
C SER A 84 8.90 3.58 39.71
N MET A 85 7.82 4.04 39.07
CA MET A 85 7.37 5.44 39.11
C MET A 85 7.06 5.90 40.55
N GLN A 86 6.47 5.03 41.37
CA GLN A 86 6.18 5.33 42.78
C GLN A 86 7.45 5.63 43.59
N GLY A 87 8.57 5.00 43.26
CA GLY A 87 9.87 5.28 43.88
C GLY A 87 10.45 6.66 43.52
N GLN A 88 9.94 7.31 42.47
CA GLN A 88 10.51 8.53 41.90
C GLN A 88 9.49 9.68 41.75
N LEU A 89 8.41 9.67 42.52
CA LEU A 89 7.29 10.63 42.37
C LEU A 89 7.70 12.11 42.36
N THR A 90 8.75 12.48 43.10
CA THR A 90 9.24 13.87 43.17
C THR A 90 10.01 14.32 41.93
N LYS A 91 10.41 13.39 41.06
CA LYS A 91 11.14 13.65 39.82
C LYS A 91 10.26 13.53 38.58
N LEU A 92 9.02 13.05 38.73
CA LEU A 92 8.11 12.88 37.60
C LEU A 92 7.66 14.24 37.06
N SER A 93 7.55 14.33 35.74
CA SER A 93 6.86 15.42 35.07
C SER A 93 5.37 15.44 35.45
N ASN A 94 4.68 16.56 35.18
CA ASN A 94 3.22 16.63 35.36
C ASN A 94 2.48 15.56 34.54
N HIS A 95 2.96 15.28 33.33
CA HIS A 95 2.37 14.29 32.45
C HIS A 95 2.60 12.87 32.99
N GLU A 96 3.83 12.56 33.43
CA GLU A 96 4.18 11.28 34.05
C GLU A 96 3.40 11.03 35.33
N PHE A 97 3.23 12.06 36.17
CA PHE A 97 2.46 11.95 37.40
C PHE A 97 0.97 11.66 37.14
N GLN A 98 0.38 12.29 36.12
CA GLN A 98 -1.00 11.98 35.70
C GLN A 98 -1.15 10.54 35.19
N ILE A 99 -0.18 10.08 34.39
CA ILE A 99 -0.11 8.68 33.93
C ILE A 99 -0.06 7.74 35.13
N TYR A 100 0.84 8.00 36.07
CA TYR A 100 1.01 7.21 37.28
C TYR A 100 -0.29 7.10 38.08
N GLN A 101 -0.98 8.22 38.35
CA GLN A 101 -2.23 8.22 39.10
C GLN A 101 -3.31 7.38 38.41
N LYS A 102 -3.45 7.54 37.08
CA LYS A 102 -4.42 6.79 36.28
C LYS A 102 -4.13 5.29 36.31
N MET A 103 -2.88 4.90 36.10
CA MET A 103 -2.48 3.49 36.05
C MET A 103 -2.53 2.83 37.42
N ARG A 104 -2.09 3.52 38.49
CA ARG A 104 -2.19 3.01 39.86
C ARG A 104 -3.63 2.74 40.27
N THR A 105 -4.57 3.60 39.86
CA THR A 105 -5.99 3.38 40.11
C THR A 105 -6.50 2.14 39.38
N LYS A 106 -6.11 1.98 38.10
CA LYS A 106 -6.50 0.83 37.27
C LYS A 106 -5.92 -0.50 37.79
N PHE A 107 -4.69 -0.50 38.28
CA PHE A 107 -4.07 -1.70 38.87
C PHE A 107 -4.64 -2.03 40.25
N LYS A 108 -5.02 -1.04 41.07
CA LYS A 108 -5.71 -1.31 42.35
C LYS A 108 -7.07 -1.98 42.17
N SER A 109 -7.78 -1.70 41.07
CA SER A 109 -9.05 -2.37 40.75
C SER A 109 -8.88 -3.74 40.08
N SER A 110 -7.66 -4.11 39.67
CA SER A 110 -7.34 -5.38 39.01
C SER A 110 -6.63 -6.27 40.04
N SER A 111 -7.29 -7.31 40.55
CA SER A 111 -6.76 -8.19 41.60
C SER A 111 -5.42 -8.84 41.24
N THR A 112 -4.80 -9.50 42.23
CA THR A 112 -3.46 -10.13 42.39
C THR A 112 -2.73 -10.72 41.16
N PHE A 113 -3.38 -10.88 40.02
CA PHE A 113 -2.87 -11.43 38.76
C PHE A 113 -2.08 -10.43 37.91
N ALA A 114 -2.04 -9.13 38.27
CA ALA A 114 -1.35 -8.09 37.50
C ALA A 114 0.20 -8.20 37.45
N PHE A 115 0.78 -9.16 38.19
CA PHE A 115 2.23 -9.41 38.25
C PHE A 115 2.66 -10.70 37.54
N GLU A 116 1.72 -11.53 37.08
CA GLU A 116 2.04 -12.75 36.33
C GLU A 116 2.42 -12.41 34.88
N GLU A 117 3.47 -13.06 34.36
CA GLU A 117 3.94 -12.87 32.96
C GLU A 117 2.83 -13.12 31.92
N SER A 118 1.85 -13.98 32.23
CA SER A 118 0.68 -14.24 31.40
C SER A 118 -0.21 -13.01 31.17
N PHE A 119 -0.13 -11.99 32.05
CA PHE A 119 -0.89 -10.75 31.96
C PHE A 119 -0.06 -9.57 31.46
N ASP A 120 1.25 -9.76 31.22
CA ASP A 120 2.13 -8.73 30.72
C ASP A 120 1.68 -8.22 29.35
N ASP A 121 0.95 -9.00 28.53
CA ASP A 121 0.38 -8.55 27.25
C ASP A 121 -1.10 -8.11 27.34
N LEU A 122 -1.84 -8.51 28.38
CA LEU A 122 -3.28 -8.27 28.54
C LEU A 122 -3.63 -6.93 29.19
N LEU A 123 -2.72 -6.34 29.97
CA LEU A 123 -2.97 -5.10 30.75
C LEU A 123 -2.13 -3.88 30.31
N ILE A 124 -1.28 -4.02 29.28
CA ILE A 124 -0.43 -2.92 28.79
C ILE A 124 -1.31 -1.74 28.38
N ASN A 125 -1.07 -0.57 28.97
CA ASN A 125 -1.53 0.68 28.38
C ASN A 125 -0.33 1.37 27.73
N LEU A 126 -0.49 1.78 26.48
CA LEU A 126 0.54 2.53 25.78
C LEU A 126 0.43 4.01 26.12
N CYS A 127 1.54 4.62 26.50
CA CYS A 127 1.64 6.05 26.72
C CYS A 127 2.71 6.66 25.82
N ARG A 128 2.36 7.79 25.18
CA ARG A 128 3.27 8.53 24.34
C ARG A 128 4.16 9.42 25.19
N ILE A 129 5.47 9.36 24.97
CA ILE A 129 6.47 10.21 25.62
C ILE A 129 6.26 11.66 25.16
N GLN A 130 6.29 12.60 26.11
CA GLN A 130 6.30 14.04 25.86
C GLN A 130 7.66 14.67 26.16
N ASP A 131 7.85 15.89 25.67
CA ASP A 131 9.03 16.69 26.01
C ASP A 131 8.99 17.02 27.52
N GLY A 132 10.03 16.63 28.26
CA GLY A 132 10.12 16.75 29.72
C GLY A 132 9.86 15.45 30.50
N ASP A 133 9.46 14.36 29.84
CA ASP A 133 9.26 13.05 30.48
C ASP A 133 10.59 12.29 30.62
N ASP A 134 11.46 12.78 31.51
CA ASP A 134 12.81 12.21 31.70
C ASP A 134 12.77 10.77 32.23
N PHE A 135 11.77 10.43 33.05
CA PHE A 135 11.59 9.06 33.53
C PHE A 135 11.20 8.14 32.38
N LEU A 136 10.17 8.47 31.59
CA LEU A 136 9.72 7.62 30.48
C LEU A 136 10.78 7.47 29.39
N LYS A 137 11.59 8.50 29.14
CA LYS A 137 12.73 8.46 28.20
C LYS A 137 13.86 7.53 28.67
N SER A 138 13.98 7.30 29.98
CA SER A 138 15.02 6.45 30.55
C SER A 138 14.69 4.94 30.49
N ILE A 139 13.47 4.59 30.08
CA ILE A 139 12.99 3.20 30.07
C ILE A 139 13.62 2.45 28.90
N PRO A 140 14.07 1.20 29.10
CA PRO A 140 14.76 0.43 28.06
C PRO A 140 13.86 0.02 26.89
N ARG A 141 12.56 -0.16 27.11
CA ARG A 141 11.59 -0.60 26.10
C ARG A 141 10.69 0.55 25.65
N ILE A 142 11.16 1.31 24.65
CA ILE A 142 10.35 2.30 23.93
C ILE A 142 10.00 1.73 22.57
N ILE A 143 8.70 1.76 22.26
CA ILE A 143 8.11 1.20 21.06
C ILE A 143 7.81 2.31 20.06
N TRP A 144 7.86 1.94 18.78
CA TRP A 144 7.58 2.81 17.67
C TRP A 144 6.12 2.66 17.20
N LEU A 145 5.46 3.80 16.98
CA LEU A 145 4.23 3.89 16.17
C LEU A 145 4.49 4.83 14.98
N PRO A 146 3.84 4.57 13.82
CA PRO A 146 3.92 5.46 12.67
C PRO A 146 3.56 6.89 13.03
N HIS A 147 4.42 7.85 12.68
CA HIS A 147 4.12 9.27 12.84
C HIS A 147 4.95 10.13 11.87
N LEU A 148 4.44 11.31 11.56
CA LEU A 148 5.13 12.29 10.72
C LEU A 148 6.30 12.94 11.48
N PRO A 149 7.40 13.27 10.81
CA PRO A 149 8.51 13.99 11.42
C PRO A 149 8.10 15.44 11.75
N LYS A 150 8.74 16.03 12.77
CA LYS A 150 8.53 17.45 13.14
C LYS A 150 8.77 18.40 11.94
N THR A 151 9.64 18.01 11.00
CA THR A 151 9.92 18.74 9.75
C THR A 151 8.74 18.80 8.78
N PHE A 152 7.75 17.91 8.91
CA PHE A 152 6.55 17.95 8.06
C PHE A 152 5.74 19.24 8.26
N ILE A 153 5.69 19.77 9.47
CA ILE A 153 5.04 21.06 9.76
C ILE A 153 5.73 22.19 8.99
N VAL A 154 7.07 22.17 8.94
CA VAL A 154 7.87 23.13 8.17
C VAL A 154 7.59 22.98 6.67
N PHE A 155 7.50 21.74 6.19
CA PHE A 155 7.11 21.45 4.81
C PHE A 155 5.70 21.95 4.47
N GLY A 156 4.71 21.76 5.35
CA GLY A 156 3.36 22.28 5.16
C GLY A 156 3.31 23.80 5.05
N ARG A 157 4.09 24.51 5.88
CA ARG A 157 4.25 25.98 5.78
C ARG A 157 4.90 26.39 4.47
N PHE A 158 5.91 25.65 4.02
CA PHE A 158 6.55 25.88 2.72
C PHE A 158 5.56 25.69 1.56
N VAL A 159 4.76 24.62 1.58
CA VAL A 159 3.73 24.37 0.56
C VAL A 159 2.70 25.51 0.51
N ALA A 160 2.28 26.01 1.67
CA ALA A 160 1.38 27.16 1.74
C ALA A 160 2.04 28.45 1.21
N GLN A 161 3.28 28.75 1.63
CA GLN A 161 4.02 29.95 1.23
C GLN A 161 4.18 30.06 -0.30
N TYR A 162 4.40 28.93 -0.98
CA TYR A 162 4.61 28.88 -2.42
C TYR A 162 3.37 28.40 -3.20
N THR A 163 2.20 28.34 -2.56
CA THR A 163 0.92 27.93 -3.18
C THR A 163 1.00 26.59 -3.92
N LEU A 164 1.76 25.62 -3.38
CA LEU A 164 2.07 24.35 -4.06
C LEU A 164 1.02 23.26 -3.87
N LYS A 165 -0.01 23.48 -3.04
CA LYS A 165 -0.99 22.46 -2.63
C LYS A 165 -1.57 21.67 -3.81
N HIS A 166 -2.03 22.36 -4.85
CA HIS A 166 -2.65 21.78 -6.04
C HIS A 166 -1.62 21.32 -7.10
N HIS A 167 -0.36 21.73 -6.97
CA HIS A 167 0.72 21.32 -7.85
C HIS A 167 1.26 19.93 -7.47
N ILE A 168 1.16 19.54 -6.20
CA ILE A 168 1.57 18.23 -5.70
C ILE A 168 0.56 17.18 -6.17
N LYS A 169 0.92 16.41 -7.21
CA LYS A 169 0.03 15.40 -7.81
C LYS A 169 0.28 13.99 -7.27
N SER A 170 1.51 13.68 -6.85
CA SER A 170 1.81 12.37 -6.27
C SER A 170 2.62 12.48 -5.00
N ILE A 171 2.25 11.67 -4.02
CA ILE A 171 3.01 11.48 -2.78
C ILE A 171 3.43 10.02 -2.63
N VAL A 172 4.63 9.81 -2.10
CA VAL A 172 5.11 8.51 -1.63
C VAL A 172 5.39 8.61 -0.14
N LEU A 173 4.54 7.98 0.68
CA LEU A 173 4.78 7.79 2.10
C LEU A 173 5.63 6.53 2.29
N HIS A 174 6.73 6.61 3.02
CA HIS A 174 7.56 5.42 3.23
C HIS A 174 8.20 5.34 4.62
N THR A 175 8.54 4.12 5.01
CA THR A 175 9.34 3.77 6.19
C THR A 175 9.92 2.37 6.00
N ASP A 176 11.04 2.08 6.65
CA ASP A 176 11.61 0.73 6.76
C ASP A 176 11.40 0.12 8.15
N LYS A 177 10.74 0.83 9.07
CA LYS A 177 10.44 0.36 10.42
C LYS A 177 9.29 -0.62 10.41
N GLU A 178 9.48 -1.72 11.12
CA GLU A 178 8.45 -2.72 11.35
C GLU A 178 7.61 -2.37 12.59
N TYR A 179 6.29 -2.49 12.47
CA TYR A 179 5.36 -2.34 13.58
C TYR A 179 5.28 -3.64 14.38
N GLU A 180 5.77 -3.61 15.62
CA GLU A 180 5.99 -4.78 16.47
C GLU A 180 4.79 -5.15 17.37
N LEU A 181 3.81 -4.27 17.56
CA LEU A 181 2.71 -4.47 18.52
C LEU A 181 1.46 -5.13 17.93
N ARG A 182 1.61 -5.93 16.88
CA ARG A 182 0.45 -6.55 16.20
C ARG A 182 -0.33 -7.53 17.08
N HIS A 183 0.32 -8.09 18.10
CA HIS A 183 -0.29 -9.06 19.02
C HIS A 183 -0.89 -8.40 20.27
N VAL A 184 -0.74 -7.08 20.43
CA VAL A 184 -1.17 -6.35 21.61
C VAL A 184 -2.48 -5.62 21.29
N SER A 185 -3.61 -6.16 21.75
CA SER A 185 -4.94 -5.60 21.45
C SER A 185 -5.12 -4.15 21.92
N THR A 186 -4.42 -3.75 22.99
CA THR A 186 -4.45 -2.36 23.48
C THR A 186 -3.71 -1.38 22.59
N ALA A 187 -2.96 -1.86 21.59
CA ALA A 187 -2.23 -1.03 20.63
C ALA A 187 -3.06 -0.57 19.43
N ASP A 188 -4.19 -1.24 19.14
CA ASP A 188 -5.04 -0.94 17.99
C ASP A 188 -5.58 0.49 17.99
N ALA A 189 -6.13 0.94 19.13
CA ALA A 189 -6.69 2.29 19.22
C ALA A 189 -5.63 3.41 19.14
N PRO A 190 -4.47 3.31 19.84
CA PRO A 190 -3.34 4.22 19.63
C PRO A 190 -2.84 4.25 18.19
N LEU A 191 -2.69 3.09 17.54
CA LEU A 191 -2.27 2.98 16.14
C LEU A 191 -3.26 3.68 15.21
N ALA A 192 -4.56 3.37 15.32
CA ALA A 192 -5.60 3.99 14.50
C ALA A 192 -5.61 5.51 14.62
N ARG A 193 -5.41 6.06 15.82
CA ARG A 193 -5.27 7.52 16.03
C ARG A 193 -4.02 8.09 15.37
N ALA A 194 -2.88 7.42 15.52
CA ALA A 194 -1.63 7.86 14.92
C ALA A 194 -1.71 7.87 13.38
N VAL A 195 -2.30 6.82 12.79
CA VAL A 195 -2.52 6.71 11.34
C VAL A 195 -3.52 7.75 10.84
N SER A 196 -4.63 7.98 11.58
CA SER A 196 -5.58 9.03 11.24
C SER A 196 -4.92 10.40 11.22
N GLU A 197 -4.08 10.72 12.20
CA GLU A 197 -3.33 11.98 12.27
C GLU A 197 -2.40 12.16 11.07
N ILE A 198 -1.65 11.12 10.67
CA ILE A 198 -0.78 11.16 9.48
C ILE A 198 -1.59 11.61 8.26
N TRP A 199 -2.70 10.93 7.98
CA TRP A 199 -3.51 11.21 6.79
C TRP A 199 -4.22 12.56 6.88
N THR A 200 -4.68 12.98 8.07
CA THR A 200 -5.26 14.31 8.29
C THR A 200 -4.26 15.40 7.94
N GLN A 201 -3.04 15.32 8.47
CA GLN A 201 -1.99 16.32 8.22
C GLN A 201 -1.56 16.34 6.75
N ILE A 202 -1.42 15.17 6.12
CA ILE A 202 -1.08 15.07 4.69
C ILE A 202 -2.15 15.76 3.84
N PHE A 203 -3.42 15.41 4.03
CA PHE A 203 -4.52 15.94 3.20
C PHE A 203 -4.93 17.37 3.55
N LEU A 204 -4.55 17.87 4.73
CA LEU A 204 -4.68 19.29 5.07
C LEU A 204 -3.80 20.16 4.18
N HIS A 205 -2.54 19.75 4.00
CA HIS A 205 -1.52 20.54 3.30
C HIS A 205 -1.38 20.20 1.81
N LEU A 206 -1.75 18.99 1.39
CA LEU A 206 -1.50 18.48 0.04
C LEU A 206 -2.79 17.99 -0.62
N GLU A 207 -2.86 18.06 -1.95
CA GLU A 207 -4.00 17.55 -2.73
C GLU A 207 -3.56 16.59 -3.86
N PRO A 208 -2.97 15.43 -3.51
CA PRO A 208 -2.44 14.49 -4.50
C PRO A 208 -3.54 13.72 -5.23
N THR A 209 -3.35 13.47 -6.52
CA THR A 209 -4.16 12.53 -7.31
C THR A 209 -3.66 11.08 -7.20
N ARG A 210 -2.42 10.89 -6.75
CA ARG A 210 -1.79 9.58 -6.54
C ARG A 210 -1.09 9.49 -5.18
N VAL A 211 -1.43 8.48 -4.38
CA VAL A 211 -0.77 8.16 -3.11
C VAL A 211 -0.13 6.79 -3.22
N VAL A 212 1.14 6.69 -2.86
CA VAL A 212 1.83 5.40 -2.68
C VAL A 212 2.26 5.26 -1.23
N VAL A 213 2.04 4.08 -0.65
CA VAL A 213 2.60 3.71 0.65
C VAL A 213 3.58 2.57 0.44
N ALA A 214 4.82 2.77 0.88
CA ALA A 214 5.90 1.81 0.81
C ALA A 214 6.41 1.50 2.21
N ALA A 215 6.13 0.31 2.70
CA ALA A 215 6.45 -0.07 4.09
C ALA A 215 6.59 -1.60 4.23
N PRO A 216 7.21 -2.09 5.32
CA PRO A 216 7.16 -3.50 5.67
C PRO A 216 5.70 -3.98 5.80
N PRO A 217 5.41 -5.27 5.53
CA PRO A 217 4.04 -5.81 5.56
C PRO A 217 3.26 -5.45 6.84
N ALA A 218 3.93 -5.48 7.99
CA ALA A 218 3.42 -5.03 9.30
C ALA A 218 2.80 -3.65 9.29
N THR A 219 3.63 -2.75 8.83
CA THR A 219 3.50 -1.32 9.00
C THR A 219 2.58 -0.82 7.91
N LEU A 220 2.68 -1.40 6.71
CA LEU A 220 1.73 -1.16 5.63
C LEU A 220 0.31 -1.50 6.06
N ALA A 221 0.09 -2.67 6.68
CA ALA A 221 -1.23 -3.03 7.18
C ALA A 221 -1.75 -2.04 8.23
N GLY A 222 -0.92 -1.65 9.20
CA GLY A 222 -1.28 -0.60 10.17
C GLY A 222 -1.63 0.75 9.52
N LEU A 223 -0.81 1.22 8.57
CA LEU A 223 -1.02 2.48 7.84
C LEU A 223 -2.30 2.50 6.98
N LEU A 224 -2.76 1.31 6.57
CA LEU A 224 -3.99 1.10 5.81
C LEU A 224 -5.19 0.74 6.69
N ASP A 225 -4.99 0.71 8.01
CA ASP A 225 -6.00 0.29 8.96
C ASP A 225 -6.57 -1.09 8.61
N THR A 226 -5.66 -2.06 8.48
CA THR A 226 -5.98 -3.46 8.22
C THR A 226 -5.05 -4.39 9.00
N GLN A 227 -5.40 -5.67 9.07
CA GLN A 227 -4.62 -6.69 9.75
C GLN A 227 -3.72 -7.43 8.77
N VAL A 228 -2.64 -8.03 9.28
CA VAL A 228 -1.84 -9.00 8.50
C VAL A 228 -2.31 -10.40 8.88
N LEU A 229 -3.04 -11.05 7.98
CA LEU A 229 -3.43 -12.45 8.15
C LEU A 229 -2.37 -13.37 7.53
N SER A 230 -1.31 -13.68 8.28
CA SER A 230 -0.35 -14.74 7.95
C SER A 230 0.52 -15.11 9.15
N ASN A 231 0.73 -16.41 9.36
CA ASN A 231 1.68 -16.97 10.33
C ASN A 231 3.03 -17.35 9.68
N ASP A 232 3.13 -17.28 8.35
CA ASP A 232 4.28 -17.77 7.58
C ASP A 232 5.05 -16.64 6.89
N THR A 233 4.88 -15.39 7.33
CA THR A 233 5.52 -14.21 6.73
C THR A 233 7.05 -14.36 6.62
N TRP A 234 7.67 -15.07 7.58
CA TRP A 234 9.09 -15.39 7.58
C TRP A 234 9.55 -16.17 6.34
N ALA A 235 8.70 -16.98 5.70
CA ALA A 235 9.08 -17.82 4.57
C ALA A 235 9.30 -17.01 3.27
N PHE A 236 8.68 -15.84 3.18
CA PHE A 236 8.67 -15.02 1.97
C PHE A 236 9.79 -13.97 1.93
N ASP A 237 10.43 -13.65 3.07
CA ASP A 237 11.50 -12.63 3.20
C ASP A 237 11.15 -11.29 2.50
N MET A 238 9.85 -10.94 2.49
CA MET A 238 9.34 -9.71 1.87
C MET A 238 9.54 -8.53 2.81
N LYS A 239 10.59 -7.75 2.58
CA LYS A 239 10.95 -6.60 3.43
C LYS A 239 10.02 -5.40 3.28
N MET A 240 9.40 -5.26 2.11
CA MET A 240 8.61 -4.09 1.75
C MET A 240 7.49 -4.54 0.81
N HIS A 241 6.32 -3.94 0.93
CA HIS A 241 5.26 -4.00 -0.08
C HIS A 241 4.91 -2.57 -0.50
N TYR A 242 4.32 -2.42 -1.68
CA TYR A 242 3.75 -1.16 -2.14
C TYR A 242 2.26 -1.25 -2.36
N ILE A 243 1.54 -0.21 -1.96
CA ILE A 243 0.18 0.04 -2.42
C ILE A 243 0.12 1.40 -3.09
N GLU A 244 -0.60 1.49 -4.19
CA GLU A 244 -0.88 2.70 -4.93
C GLU A 244 -2.38 2.93 -4.98
N LEU A 245 -2.79 4.16 -4.68
CA LEU A 245 -4.16 4.61 -4.82
C LEU A 245 -4.17 5.83 -5.72
N ARG A 246 -4.99 5.81 -6.77
CA ARG A 246 -5.21 6.95 -7.65
C ARG A 246 -6.66 7.37 -7.61
N GLN A 247 -6.89 8.66 -7.80
CA GLN A 247 -8.21 9.25 -7.96
C GLN A 247 -8.28 9.99 -9.31
N PRO A 248 -9.47 10.12 -9.89
CA PRO A 248 -9.63 10.81 -11.16
C PRO A 248 -9.30 12.30 -11.05
N GLU A 249 -8.91 12.89 -12.18
CA GLU A 249 -8.77 14.33 -12.35
C GLU A 249 -9.84 14.78 -13.37
N PRO A 250 -10.75 15.73 -13.02
CA PRO A 250 -10.81 16.51 -11.79
C PRO A 250 -11.32 15.74 -10.56
N LEU A 251 -11.02 16.26 -9.37
CA LEU A 251 -11.42 15.69 -8.09
C LEU A 251 -12.94 15.64 -7.94
N ARG A 252 -13.45 14.49 -7.51
CA ARG A 252 -14.87 14.27 -7.21
C ARG A 252 -15.18 14.73 -5.78
N LEU A 253 -15.24 16.03 -5.55
CA LEU A 253 -15.45 16.62 -4.22
C LEU A 253 -16.77 16.16 -3.58
N ASP A 254 -17.83 16.01 -4.38
CA ASP A 254 -19.16 15.56 -3.93
C ASP A 254 -19.16 14.13 -3.35
N HIS A 255 -18.09 13.38 -3.60
CA HIS A 255 -17.94 11.98 -3.22
C HIS A 255 -16.95 11.77 -2.07
N ILE A 256 -16.50 12.85 -1.43
CA ILE A 256 -15.66 12.83 -0.22
C ILE A 256 -16.53 12.75 1.05
N ASP A 257 -17.86 12.94 0.91
CA ASP A 257 -18.78 12.88 2.05
C ASP A 257 -18.99 11.46 2.61
N ASN A 258 -19.51 11.40 3.84
CA ASN A 258 -19.75 10.14 4.54
C ASN A 258 -20.85 9.28 3.88
N LYS A 259 -21.59 9.80 2.89
CA LYS A 259 -22.63 9.02 2.18
C LYS A 259 -21.99 8.00 1.26
N CYS A 260 -20.89 8.37 0.61
CA CYS A 260 -20.20 7.49 -0.34
C CYS A 260 -19.17 6.59 0.34
N ARG A 261 -18.51 7.09 1.40
CA ARG A 261 -17.46 6.39 2.15
C ARG A 261 -17.58 6.74 3.65
N PRO A 262 -18.06 5.82 4.50
CA PRO A 262 -18.45 6.14 5.88
C PRO A 262 -17.27 6.35 6.84
N TRP A 263 -16.06 5.92 6.47
CA TRP A 263 -14.89 5.92 7.35
C TRP A 263 -13.89 7.00 6.94
N ASP A 264 -13.98 8.17 7.55
CA ASP A 264 -13.16 9.33 7.17
C ASP A 264 -11.69 9.27 7.62
N TRP A 265 -11.23 8.16 8.21
CA TRP A 265 -9.93 8.07 8.88
C TRP A 265 -8.94 7.13 8.17
N ALA A 266 -9.39 5.98 7.65
CA ALA A 266 -8.55 5.02 6.93
C ALA A 266 -8.23 5.51 5.51
N LEU A 267 -6.97 5.38 5.06
CA LEU A 267 -6.51 5.88 3.75
C LEU A 267 -7.42 5.44 2.60
N VAL A 268 -7.83 4.17 2.61
CA VAL A 268 -8.66 3.57 1.55
C VAL A 268 -10.04 4.22 1.43
N HIS A 269 -10.52 4.95 2.45
CA HIS A 269 -11.78 5.69 2.45
C HIS A 269 -11.62 7.22 2.43
N ARG A 270 -10.41 7.75 2.65
CA ARG A 270 -10.13 9.20 2.66
C ARG A 270 -10.47 9.92 1.36
N ARG A 271 -10.45 9.22 0.22
CA ARG A 271 -10.72 9.77 -1.11
C ARG A 271 -11.48 8.75 -1.98
N PRO A 272 -12.20 9.21 -3.02
CA PRO A 272 -12.85 8.34 -3.99
C PRO A 272 -11.83 7.76 -4.98
N TRP A 273 -11.00 6.83 -4.49
CA TRP A 273 -10.00 6.16 -5.30
C TRP A 273 -10.65 5.37 -6.45
N ASN A 274 -10.18 5.57 -7.68
CA ASN A 274 -10.61 4.82 -8.87
C ASN A 274 -9.65 3.69 -9.25
N HIS A 275 -8.39 3.77 -8.80
CA HIS A 275 -7.37 2.76 -9.04
C HIS A 275 -6.75 2.28 -7.73
N LEU A 276 -6.57 0.96 -7.63
CA LEU A 276 -5.74 0.33 -6.60
C LEU A 276 -4.66 -0.51 -7.30
N GLY A 277 -3.40 -0.16 -7.07
CA GLY A 277 -2.24 -0.95 -7.46
C GLY A 277 -1.57 -1.56 -6.25
N TYR A 278 -1.06 -2.78 -6.38
CA TYR A 278 -0.37 -3.47 -5.28
C TYR A 278 0.84 -4.23 -5.80
N ASN A 279 2.00 -4.00 -5.19
CA ASN A 279 3.22 -4.77 -5.43
C ASN A 279 3.59 -5.55 -4.16
N GLU A 280 3.44 -6.86 -4.22
CA GLU A 280 3.74 -7.79 -3.14
C GLU A 280 5.23 -8.14 -3.04
N GLY A 281 5.99 -7.95 -4.12
CA GLY A 281 7.37 -8.40 -4.23
C GLY A 281 7.47 -9.86 -4.67
N SER A 282 8.53 -10.54 -4.23
CA SER A 282 8.88 -11.88 -4.72
C SER A 282 8.59 -12.97 -3.71
N SER A 283 7.92 -14.04 -4.16
CA SER A 283 7.68 -15.24 -3.36
C SER A 283 8.73 -16.34 -3.60
N ILE A 284 9.77 -16.09 -4.41
CA ILE A 284 10.77 -17.11 -4.82
C ILE A 284 11.39 -17.81 -3.60
N THR A 285 11.67 -17.09 -2.52
CA THR A 285 12.30 -17.67 -1.32
C THR A 285 11.42 -18.72 -0.65
N ALA A 286 10.10 -18.56 -0.71
CA ALA A 286 9.15 -19.47 -0.06
C ALA A 286 9.20 -20.88 -0.67
N TYR A 287 9.49 -21.01 -1.96
CA TYR A 287 9.66 -22.30 -2.66
C TYR A 287 10.88 -23.09 -2.18
N SER A 288 11.82 -22.47 -1.48
CA SER A 288 12.96 -23.17 -0.87
C SER A 288 12.63 -23.77 0.50
N THR A 289 11.43 -23.49 1.03
CA THR A 289 10.99 -23.97 2.34
C THR A 289 10.29 -25.32 2.24
N TYR A 290 10.42 -26.13 3.28
CA TYR A 290 9.72 -27.40 3.39
C TYR A 290 8.21 -27.17 3.45
N GLU A 291 7.43 -27.99 2.73
CA GLU A 291 5.97 -27.87 2.60
C GLU A 291 5.53 -26.45 2.19
N TYR A 292 6.22 -25.86 1.20
CA TYR A 292 5.92 -24.51 0.72
C TYR A 292 4.44 -24.31 0.36
N HIS A 293 3.78 -25.36 -0.16
CA HIS A 293 2.37 -25.38 -0.52
C HIS A 293 1.42 -25.04 0.65
N SER A 294 1.87 -25.22 1.89
CA SER A 294 1.09 -24.90 3.10
C SER A 294 1.33 -23.47 3.59
N LYS A 295 2.32 -22.76 3.05
CA LYS A 295 2.71 -21.41 3.47
C LYS A 295 1.77 -20.36 2.88
N GLN A 296 1.56 -19.28 3.62
CA GLN A 296 0.67 -18.19 3.20
C GLN A 296 1.37 -16.83 3.25
N PRO A 297 1.37 -16.05 2.17
CA PRO A 297 1.93 -14.70 2.19
C PRO A 297 1.02 -13.75 3.00
N PRO A 298 1.49 -12.55 3.35
CA PRO A 298 0.68 -11.52 4.02
C PRO A 298 -0.62 -11.16 3.26
N LYS A 299 -1.78 -11.64 3.72
CA LYS A 299 -3.09 -11.43 3.04
C LYS A 299 -3.74 -10.04 3.25
N MET A 300 -2.95 -8.98 3.34
CA MET A 300 -3.49 -7.63 3.58
C MET A 300 -4.30 -7.10 2.38
N LEU A 301 -3.88 -7.40 1.14
CA LEU A 301 -4.59 -6.97 -0.07
C LEU A 301 -6.01 -7.52 -0.12
N TYR A 302 -6.19 -8.80 0.23
CA TYR A 302 -7.51 -9.42 0.32
C TYR A 302 -8.44 -8.65 1.26
N LEU A 303 -7.97 -8.31 2.46
CA LEU A 303 -8.78 -7.58 3.43
C LEU A 303 -9.18 -6.20 2.94
N ILE A 304 -8.26 -5.49 2.28
CA ILE A 304 -8.54 -4.17 1.69
C ILE A 304 -9.61 -4.28 0.59
N LEU A 305 -9.49 -5.27 -0.30
CA LEU A 305 -10.47 -5.47 -1.38
C LEU A 305 -11.86 -5.85 -0.82
N ILE A 306 -11.92 -6.73 0.19
CA ILE A 306 -13.18 -7.07 0.86
C ILE A 306 -13.79 -5.86 1.57
N ARG A 307 -12.97 -5.03 2.21
CA ARG A 307 -13.41 -3.79 2.85
C ARG A 307 -14.00 -2.83 1.84
N LEU A 308 -13.29 -2.57 0.74
CA LEU A 308 -13.79 -1.73 -0.37
C LEU A 308 -15.08 -2.28 -0.96
N ALA A 309 -15.19 -3.59 -1.17
CA ALA A 309 -16.41 -4.22 -1.68
C ALA A 309 -17.62 -4.04 -0.75
N LYS A 310 -17.42 -4.04 0.57
CA LYS A 310 -18.49 -3.93 1.56
C LYS A 310 -18.86 -2.48 1.90
N GLU A 311 -17.87 -1.60 1.95
CA GLU A 311 -17.99 -0.29 2.59
C GLU A 311 -18.00 0.88 1.59
N ALA A 312 -17.53 0.69 0.35
CA ALA A 312 -17.54 1.74 -0.67
C ALA A 312 -18.76 1.61 -1.60
N GLN A 313 -19.48 2.71 -1.79
CA GLN A 313 -20.59 2.77 -2.75
C GLN A 313 -20.08 2.68 -4.20
N GLY A 314 -20.91 2.15 -5.10
CA GLY A 314 -20.53 1.92 -6.50
C GLY A 314 -20.06 3.17 -7.26
N CYS A 315 -20.56 4.36 -6.91
CA CYS A 315 -20.13 5.62 -7.53
C CYS A 315 -18.68 6.02 -7.19
N CYS A 316 -18.11 5.43 -6.14
CA CYS A 316 -16.80 5.79 -5.58
C CYS A 316 -15.85 4.62 -5.40
N ASN A 317 -16.26 3.42 -5.82
CA ASN A 317 -15.44 2.22 -5.70
C ASN A 317 -14.42 2.16 -6.85
N ILE A 318 -13.41 1.31 -6.72
CA ILE A 318 -12.36 1.18 -7.71
C ILE A 318 -12.93 0.67 -9.04
N THR A 319 -12.47 1.28 -10.14
CA THR A 319 -12.79 0.83 -11.50
C THR A 319 -11.58 0.20 -12.17
N SER A 320 -10.40 0.35 -11.59
CA SER A 320 -9.16 -0.22 -12.08
C SER A 320 -8.36 -0.86 -10.95
N PHE A 321 -7.79 -2.03 -11.23
CA PHE A 321 -6.96 -2.79 -10.31
C PHE A 321 -5.67 -3.24 -11.01
N SER A 322 -4.54 -3.13 -10.34
CA SER A 322 -3.26 -3.71 -10.80
C SER A 322 -2.57 -4.50 -9.69
N PHE A 323 -2.05 -5.66 -10.04
CA PHE A 323 -1.27 -6.51 -9.13
C PHE A 323 0.06 -6.91 -9.76
N THR A 324 1.13 -6.69 -9.01
CA THR A 324 2.48 -7.14 -9.32
C THR A 324 2.97 -8.05 -8.20
N GLY A 325 3.37 -9.26 -8.55
CA GLY A 325 4.03 -10.19 -7.64
C GLY A 325 4.88 -11.15 -8.44
N VAL A 326 6.10 -11.46 -7.99
CA VAL A 326 6.98 -12.39 -8.70
C VAL A 326 6.76 -13.79 -8.15
N PHE A 327 6.15 -14.64 -8.98
CA PHE A 327 5.73 -16.01 -8.69
C PHE A 327 4.89 -16.15 -7.41
N PRO A 328 3.78 -15.41 -7.27
CA PRO A 328 2.89 -15.61 -6.14
C PRO A 328 2.27 -17.01 -6.21
N PHE A 329 1.87 -17.53 -5.05
CA PHE A 329 1.16 -18.80 -5.01
C PHE A 329 -0.23 -18.65 -5.65
N ALA A 330 -0.67 -19.66 -6.40
CA ALA A 330 -1.98 -19.69 -7.05
C ALA A 330 -3.13 -19.59 -6.03
N THR A 331 -2.92 -20.09 -4.81
CA THR A 331 -3.85 -19.91 -3.68
C THR A 331 -4.02 -18.44 -3.31
N SER A 332 -2.96 -17.65 -3.40
CA SER A 332 -2.96 -16.22 -3.09
C SER A 332 -3.66 -15.42 -4.19
N VAL A 333 -3.36 -15.73 -5.46
CA VAL A 333 -4.08 -15.17 -6.62
C VAL A 333 -5.57 -15.52 -6.57
N THR A 334 -5.91 -16.75 -6.18
CA THR A 334 -7.30 -17.17 -5.96
C THR A 334 -8.00 -16.34 -4.90
N THR A 335 -7.33 -16.06 -3.77
CA THR A 335 -7.88 -15.21 -2.72
C THR A 335 -8.09 -13.77 -3.21
N ILE A 336 -7.16 -13.21 -3.99
CA ILE A 336 -7.30 -11.88 -4.60
C ILE A 336 -8.50 -11.85 -5.54
N VAL A 337 -8.56 -12.79 -6.49
CA VAL A 337 -9.66 -12.93 -7.45
C VAL A 337 -11.02 -13.07 -6.77
N ARG A 338 -11.12 -13.87 -5.69
CA ARG A 338 -12.36 -14.00 -4.90
C ARG A 338 -12.81 -12.68 -4.29
N ALA A 339 -11.88 -11.81 -3.90
CA ALA A 339 -12.22 -10.47 -3.40
C ALA A 339 -12.63 -9.54 -4.55
N LEU A 340 -11.94 -9.59 -5.70
CA LEU A 340 -12.29 -8.79 -6.89
C LEU A 340 -13.69 -9.11 -7.42
N HIS A 341 -14.14 -10.36 -7.35
CA HIS A 341 -15.53 -10.75 -7.69
C HIS A 341 -16.60 -9.94 -6.92
N ARG A 342 -16.26 -9.38 -5.75
CA ARG A 342 -17.19 -8.60 -4.93
C ARG A 342 -17.19 -7.11 -5.27
N ILE A 343 -16.42 -6.68 -6.26
CA ILE A 343 -16.29 -5.28 -6.67
C ILE A 343 -16.87 -5.14 -8.10
N PRO A 344 -18.19 -4.94 -8.25
CA PRO A 344 -18.87 -4.93 -9.56
C PRO A 344 -18.46 -3.75 -10.46
N THR A 345 -17.77 -2.75 -9.91
CA THR A 345 -17.37 -1.53 -10.63
C THR A 345 -16.10 -1.69 -11.47
N LEU A 346 -15.41 -2.83 -11.37
CA LEU A 346 -14.15 -3.06 -12.05
C LEU A 346 -14.35 -3.09 -13.58
N LYS A 347 -13.52 -2.32 -14.25
CA LYS A 347 -13.46 -2.22 -15.72
C LYS A 347 -12.08 -2.51 -16.28
N LYS A 348 -11.03 -2.38 -15.46
CA LYS A 348 -9.65 -2.64 -15.88
C LYS A 348 -8.93 -3.47 -14.84
N VAL A 349 -8.37 -4.60 -15.25
CA VAL A 349 -7.63 -5.51 -14.38
C VAL A 349 -6.27 -5.82 -15.02
N THR A 350 -5.20 -5.56 -14.28
CA THR A 350 -3.83 -5.80 -14.72
C THR A 350 -3.12 -6.76 -13.78
N PHE A 351 -2.43 -7.77 -14.33
CA PHE A 351 -1.60 -8.70 -13.57
C PHE A 351 -0.19 -8.80 -14.14
N GLN A 352 0.79 -8.88 -13.24
CA GLN A 352 2.17 -9.28 -13.50
C GLN A 352 2.55 -10.34 -12.47
N LEU A 353 2.74 -11.58 -12.91
CA LEU A 353 3.01 -12.74 -12.05
C LEU A 353 4.42 -13.31 -12.26
N ALA A 354 5.09 -12.93 -13.34
CA ALA A 354 6.47 -13.28 -13.65
C ALA A 354 7.40 -12.07 -13.43
N PRO A 355 8.71 -12.30 -13.23
CA PRO A 355 9.68 -11.21 -13.23
C PRO A 355 9.67 -10.50 -14.60
N GLY A 356 9.43 -9.20 -14.60
CA GLY A 356 9.63 -8.37 -15.79
C GLY A 356 11.12 -8.06 -16.02
N PRO A 357 11.47 -7.35 -17.11
CA PRO A 357 12.85 -6.97 -17.43
C PRO A 357 13.51 -6.13 -16.34
N GLU A 358 12.71 -5.49 -15.50
CA GLU A 358 13.16 -4.72 -14.35
C GLU A 358 13.64 -5.56 -13.16
N ASN A 359 13.37 -6.87 -13.17
CA ASN A 359 13.60 -7.79 -12.07
C ASN A 359 14.49 -8.96 -12.51
N ASP A 360 15.81 -8.87 -12.31
CA ASP A 360 16.75 -9.97 -12.60
C ASP A 360 16.80 -11.03 -11.46
N LEU A 361 15.62 -11.40 -10.95
CA LEU A 361 15.50 -12.27 -9.78
C LEU A 361 15.83 -13.73 -10.07
N LEU A 362 15.71 -14.14 -11.33
CA LEU A 362 15.99 -15.51 -11.75
C LEU A 362 17.49 -15.78 -11.89
N SER A 363 18.34 -14.76 -12.10
CA SER A 363 19.79 -14.96 -12.19
C SER A 363 20.46 -15.14 -10.82
N ASP A 364 19.82 -14.68 -9.74
CA ASP A 364 20.37 -14.74 -8.38
C ASP A 364 20.25 -16.14 -7.76
N ALA A 365 21.34 -16.91 -7.86
CA ALA A 365 21.43 -18.25 -7.28
C ALA A 365 21.26 -18.27 -5.75
N LYS A 366 21.61 -17.18 -5.04
CA LYS A 366 21.46 -17.14 -3.57
C LYS A 366 19.99 -17.07 -3.17
N ARG A 367 19.19 -16.30 -3.91
CA ARG A 367 17.75 -16.14 -3.62
C ARG A 367 16.92 -17.33 -4.04
N ARG A 368 17.30 -18.00 -5.13
CA ARG A 368 16.67 -19.24 -5.56
C ARG A 368 16.88 -20.36 -4.54
N GLY A 369 18.05 -20.40 -3.89
CA GLY A 369 18.37 -21.41 -2.88
C GLY A 369 18.12 -22.83 -3.42
N LYS A 370 17.25 -23.58 -2.74
CA LYS A 370 16.85 -24.96 -3.13
C LYS A 370 15.56 -25.02 -3.96
N ALA A 371 14.95 -23.89 -4.30
CA ALA A 371 13.70 -23.85 -5.04
C ALA A 371 13.85 -24.46 -6.44
N GLN A 372 12.91 -25.34 -6.82
CA GLN A 372 12.87 -25.90 -8.16
C GLN A 372 12.14 -24.95 -9.11
N SER A 373 12.70 -24.71 -10.29
CA SER A 373 12.07 -23.80 -11.25
C SER A 373 10.73 -24.29 -11.77
N SER A 374 10.54 -25.61 -11.83
CA SER A 374 9.26 -26.21 -12.19
C SER A 374 8.11 -25.77 -11.29
N ASP A 375 8.38 -25.59 -9.99
CA ASP A 375 7.35 -25.33 -8.98
C ASP A 375 6.74 -23.93 -9.14
N PHE A 376 7.57 -22.91 -9.26
CA PHE A 376 7.07 -21.55 -9.43
C PHE A 376 6.43 -21.32 -10.82
N TRP A 377 6.91 -21.99 -11.87
CA TRP A 377 6.24 -21.95 -13.18
C TRP A 377 4.92 -22.72 -13.19
N LEU A 378 4.79 -23.77 -12.38
CA LEU A 378 3.51 -24.47 -12.17
C LEU A 378 2.51 -23.54 -11.49
N GLU A 379 2.88 -22.91 -10.37
CA GLU A 379 2.04 -21.94 -9.66
C GLU A 379 1.63 -20.76 -10.55
N TRP A 380 2.53 -20.29 -11.41
CA TRP A 380 2.24 -19.27 -12.42
C TRP A 380 1.13 -19.72 -13.39
N ARG A 381 1.22 -20.92 -13.97
CA ARG A 381 0.19 -21.46 -14.87
C ARG A 381 -1.15 -21.65 -14.15
N GLU A 382 -1.14 -22.17 -12.93
CA GLU A 382 -2.36 -22.32 -12.14
C GLU A 382 -3.00 -20.97 -11.82
N SER A 383 -2.19 -19.93 -11.55
CA SER A 383 -2.67 -18.56 -11.35
C SER A 383 -3.38 -18.00 -12.58
N TYR A 384 -2.83 -18.22 -13.79
CA TYR A 384 -3.49 -17.78 -15.02
C TYR A 384 -4.78 -18.54 -15.33
N LYS A 385 -4.90 -19.82 -14.95
CA LYS A 385 -6.17 -20.55 -15.03
C LYS A 385 -7.25 -19.91 -14.12
N VAL A 386 -6.85 -19.50 -12.92
CA VAL A 386 -7.74 -18.82 -11.97
C VAL A 386 -8.17 -17.45 -12.49
N ILE A 387 -7.23 -16.67 -13.05
CA ILE A 387 -7.54 -15.38 -13.67
C ILE A 387 -8.46 -15.56 -14.87
N ALA A 388 -8.17 -16.52 -15.76
CA ALA A 388 -9.02 -16.79 -16.90
C ALA A 388 -10.44 -17.16 -16.45
N SER A 389 -10.58 -18.05 -15.46
CA SER A 389 -11.89 -18.39 -14.89
C SER A 389 -12.64 -17.17 -14.35
N TYR A 390 -11.94 -16.21 -13.73
CA TYR A 390 -12.54 -14.96 -13.28
C TYR A 390 -13.06 -14.10 -14.44
N LEU A 391 -12.24 -13.92 -15.48
CA LEU A 391 -12.61 -13.16 -16.67
C LEU A 391 -13.79 -13.75 -17.43
N GLY A 392 -14.03 -15.07 -17.30
CA GLY A 392 -15.16 -15.75 -17.91
C GLY A 392 -16.44 -15.79 -17.08
N VAL A 393 -16.35 -15.61 -15.75
CA VAL A 393 -17.52 -15.72 -14.84
C VAL A 393 -18.00 -14.34 -14.37
N PHE A 394 -17.09 -13.38 -14.22
CA PHE A 394 -17.45 -12.03 -13.80
C PHE A 394 -18.06 -11.24 -14.95
N ASP A 395 -19.18 -10.58 -14.67
CA ASP A 395 -19.90 -9.74 -15.64
C ASP A 395 -19.19 -8.39 -15.83
N PHE A 396 -18.12 -8.41 -16.64
CA PHE A 396 -17.44 -7.21 -17.07
C PHE A 396 -18.30 -6.46 -18.10
N ALA A 397 -18.42 -5.14 -17.91
CA ALA A 397 -19.06 -4.27 -18.89
C ALA A 397 -18.34 -4.33 -20.25
N ASP A 398 -19.09 -4.10 -21.32
CA ASP A 398 -18.53 -3.97 -22.67
C ASP A 398 -17.43 -2.90 -22.71
N GLY A 399 -16.32 -3.20 -23.39
CA GLY A 399 -15.13 -2.36 -23.42
C GLY A 399 -14.23 -2.46 -22.17
N ALA A 400 -14.50 -3.34 -21.22
CA ALA A 400 -13.57 -3.61 -20.11
C ALA A 400 -12.21 -4.16 -20.61
N GLU A 401 -11.14 -3.85 -19.88
CA GLU A 401 -9.76 -4.18 -20.24
C GLU A 401 -9.16 -5.23 -19.28
N PHE A 402 -8.53 -6.24 -19.87
CA PHE A 402 -7.60 -7.13 -19.18
C PHE A 402 -6.20 -6.95 -19.75
N GLU A 403 -5.22 -6.76 -18.87
CA GLU A 403 -3.81 -6.61 -19.25
C GLU A 403 -2.92 -7.58 -18.47
N SER A 404 -2.11 -8.33 -19.19
CA SER A 404 -1.07 -9.21 -18.65
C SER A 404 0.29 -8.64 -18.99
N LYS A 405 1.04 -8.22 -17.96
CA LYS A 405 2.40 -7.69 -18.11
C LYS A 405 3.45 -8.78 -18.34
N ASP A 406 3.11 -10.04 -18.13
CA ASP A 406 4.02 -11.18 -18.36
C ASP A 406 4.25 -11.47 -19.85
N CYS A 407 3.47 -10.84 -20.75
CA CYS A 407 3.51 -11.09 -22.18
C CYS A 407 4.67 -10.40 -22.93
N GLU A 408 5.62 -9.77 -22.25
CA GLU A 408 6.84 -9.25 -22.90
C GLU A 408 7.73 -10.38 -23.41
N GLY A 409 7.71 -11.54 -22.75
CA GLY A 409 8.39 -12.75 -23.21
C GLY A 409 7.53 -13.55 -24.19
N LYS A 410 8.07 -13.86 -25.38
CA LYS A 410 7.35 -14.60 -26.44
C LYS A 410 6.67 -15.89 -25.95
N GLN A 411 7.37 -16.68 -25.12
CA GLN A 411 6.82 -17.95 -24.61
C GLN A 411 5.64 -17.72 -23.66
N LEU A 412 5.78 -16.79 -22.72
CA LEU A 412 4.71 -16.45 -21.77
C LEU A 412 3.51 -15.82 -22.50
N ALA A 413 3.75 -15.00 -23.52
CA ALA A 413 2.70 -14.45 -24.37
C ALA A 413 1.85 -15.53 -25.07
N ILE A 414 2.48 -16.63 -25.50
CA ILE A 414 1.78 -17.79 -26.07
C ILE A 414 0.92 -18.48 -25.00
N GLU A 415 1.49 -18.83 -23.85
CA GLU A 415 0.77 -19.55 -22.79
C GLU A 415 -0.42 -18.73 -22.22
N VAL A 416 -0.25 -17.41 -22.04
CA VAL A 416 -1.35 -16.52 -21.66
C VAL A 416 -2.39 -16.43 -22.77
N GLY A 417 -1.96 -16.36 -24.04
CA GLY A 417 -2.83 -16.37 -25.21
C GLY A 417 -3.72 -17.61 -25.25
N GLU A 418 -3.15 -18.80 -25.01
CA GLU A 418 -3.90 -20.06 -24.94
C GLU A 418 -4.96 -20.06 -23.84
N CYS A 419 -4.64 -19.52 -22.66
CA CYS A 419 -5.61 -19.37 -21.56
C CYS A 419 -6.80 -18.48 -21.97
N MET A 420 -6.53 -17.37 -22.67
CA MET A 420 -7.56 -16.44 -23.15
C MET A 420 -8.38 -17.02 -24.32
N ASP A 421 -7.77 -17.81 -25.19
CA ASP A 421 -8.48 -18.46 -26.29
C ASP A 421 -9.44 -19.55 -25.80
N LEU A 422 -9.14 -20.22 -24.67
CA LEU A 422 -10.08 -21.13 -24.01
C LEU A 422 -11.34 -20.41 -23.53
N LEU A 423 -11.25 -19.16 -23.08
CA LEU A 423 -12.41 -18.35 -22.69
C LEU A 423 -13.29 -18.03 -23.89
N ARG A 424 -12.67 -17.68 -25.02
CA ARG A 424 -13.41 -17.43 -26.27
C ARG A 424 -14.14 -18.68 -26.75
N LYS A 425 -13.50 -19.85 -26.68
CA LYS A 425 -14.13 -21.14 -27.01
C LYS A 425 -15.32 -21.49 -26.10
N ARG A 426 -15.34 -20.97 -24.87
CA ARG A 426 -16.45 -21.13 -23.92
C ARG A 426 -17.59 -20.12 -24.12
N GLY A 427 -17.49 -19.26 -25.15
CA GLY A 427 -18.53 -18.28 -25.49
C GLY A 427 -18.40 -16.94 -24.75
N THR A 428 -17.24 -16.65 -24.14
CA THR A 428 -16.99 -15.33 -23.53
C THR A 428 -16.14 -14.46 -24.46
N GLY A 429 -16.70 -13.34 -24.85
CA GLY A 429 -16.16 -12.43 -25.85
C GLY A 429 -15.04 -11.57 -25.30
N TRP A 430 -13.80 -12.08 -25.37
CA TRP A 430 -12.57 -11.30 -25.15
C TRP A 430 -11.76 -11.22 -26.45
N LYS A 431 -11.60 -9.99 -26.97
CA LYS A 431 -10.85 -9.69 -28.18
C LYS A 431 -9.42 -9.25 -27.83
N LYS A 432 -8.43 -9.87 -28.46
CA LYS A 432 -7.03 -9.43 -28.34
C LYS A 432 -6.84 -8.12 -29.10
N GLU A 433 -6.45 -7.05 -28.40
CA GLU A 433 -6.17 -5.74 -29.00
C GLU A 433 -4.67 -5.58 -29.30
N ALA A 434 -3.84 -5.97 -28.34
CA ALA A 434 -2.38 -5.93 -28.45
C ALA A 434 -1.76 -7.13 -27.72
N GLU A 435 -0.44 -7.29 -27.81
CA GLU A 435 0.26 -8.29 -27.01
C GLU A 435 0.05 -8.03 -25.52
N GLY A 436 -0.43 -9.03 -24.79
CA GLY A 436 -0.78 -8.89 -23.37
C GLY A 436 -2.02 -8.05 -23.08
N ARG A 437 -2.82 -7.63 -24.07
CA ARG A 437 -4.02 -6.81 -23.83
C ARG A 437 -5.26 -7.36 -24.54
N TRP A 438 -6.34 -7.48 -23.79
CA TRP A 438 -7.65 -7.92 -24.26
C TRP A 438 -8.74 -6.95 -23.84
N ILE A 439 -9.73 -6.78 -24.72
CA ILE A 439 -10.92 -5.97 -24.49
C ILE A 439 -12.15 -6.88 -24.49
N ARG A 440 -13.05 -6.68 -23.54
CA ARG A 440 -14.36 -7.31 -23.47
C ARG A 440 -15.24 -6.79 -24.60
N ASP A 441 -15.82 -7.70 -25.37
CA ASP A 441 -16.69 -7.41 -26.52
C ASP A 441 -17.91 -8.33 -26.46
N TYR A 442 -19.08 -7.79 -26.10
CA TYR A 442 -20.33 -8.57 -26.04
C TYR A 442 -20.75 -9.14 -27.39
N GLY A 443 -20.33 -8.53 -28.51
CA GLY A 443 -20.62 -9.06 -29.85
C GLY A 443 -19.91 -10.37 -30.17
N LEU A 444 -18.97 -10.79 -29.33
CA LEU A 444 -18.26 -12.07 -29.43
C LEU A 444 -18.76 -13.12 -28.43
N ASP A 445 -19.77 -12.80 -27.63
CA ASP A 445 -20.41 -13.79 -26.78
C ASP A 445 -21.16 -14.79 -27.65
N ALA A 446 -21.19 -16.05 -27.23
CA ALA A 446 -22.05 -17.01 -27.89
C ALA A 446 -23.51 -16.60 -27.65
N ASP A 447 -24.32 -16.49 -28.71
CA ASP A 447 -25.76 -16.32 -28.57
C ASP A 447 -26.29 -17.44 -27.66
N GLU A 448 -26.76 -17.10 -26.47
CA GLU A 448 -27.66 -17.98 -25.74
C GLU A 448 -28.98 -18.00 -26.51
N THR A 449 -29.06 -18.78 -27.59
CA THR A 449 -30.36 -19.20 -28.11
C THR A 449 -31.04 -19.96 -26.97
N PRO A 450 -32.20 -19.48 -26.45
CA PRO A 450 -32.97 -20.29 -25.54
C PRO A 450 -33.38 -21.53 -26.33
N VAL A 451 -32.96 -22.70 -25.86
CA VAL A 451 -33.49 -23.96 -26.37
C VAL A 451 -35.00 -23.90 -26.12
N ASP A 452 -35.76 -23.72 -27.20
CA ASP A 452 -37.21 -23.83 -27.21
C ASP A 452 -37.57 -25.17 -26.56
N THR A 453 -38.06 -25.11 -25.32
CA THR A 453 -38.89 -26.17 -24.76
C THR A 453 -40.21 -26.20 -25.53
N GLN A 454 -40.22 -26.85 -26.70
CA GLN A 454 -41.43 -27.32 -27.35
C GLN A 454 -41.23 -28.70 -28.01
N ALA A 455 -42.12 -29.62 -27.61
CA ALA A 455 -42.42 -30.95 -28.16
C ALA A 455 -41.32 -32.03 -27.98
N VAL A 456 -41.54 -33.17 -27.32
CA VAL A 456 -42.70 -34.09 -27.31
C VAL A 456 -42.87 -34.74 -25.94
#